data_AF-A0A3C1CNR8-F1
#
_entry.id   AF-A0A3C1CNR8-F1
#
_cell.length_a   1.000
_cell.length_b   1.000
_cell.length_c   1.000
_cell.angle_alpha   90.00
_cell.angle_beta   90.00
_cell.angle_gamma   90.00
#
_symmetry.space_group_name_H-M   'P 1'
#
loop_
_entity.id
_entity.type
_entity.pdbx_description
1 polymer ?
#
loop_
_entity_poly.entity_id
_entity_poly.type
_entity_poly.pdbx_seq_one_letter_code
_entity_poly.pdbx_strand_id
1 'polypeptide(L)'
;QWLRKAVLRAAGVIPEHDEDAVYAATVHALSARNGDRRRADTEGLGVAFKGVFLEGIEVVLIVISLGASQHQLGAASAAAGAAALVVAGVGALVARQLSGVPENLMKLVVGVMLTSFGTFWIGEGAGAHWPGSDASLPVLIGLFAAVTGLLVVLSRRHRLPVETPATVGSGSGGRP
;
A
#
# COMPACT_ATOMS: atom_id res chain seq x y z
N GLN A 1 -5.16 -0.85 10.27
CA GLN A 1 -4.13 -0.05 10.98
C GLN A 1 -3.18 0.73 10.05
N TRP A 2 -2.88 0.22 8.84
CA TRP A 2 -1.93 0.81 7.89
C TRP A 2 -2.39 2.16 7.29
N LEU A 3 -3.62 2.24 6.79
CA LEU A 3 -4.21 3.49 6.26
C LEU A 3 -4.26 4.61 7.31
N ARG A 4 -4.63 4.29 8.56
CA ARG A 4 -4.60 5.25 9.68
C ARG A 4 -3.21 5.86 9.85
N LYS A 5 -2.15 5.06 9.85
CA LYS A 5 -0.77 5.58 9.95
C LYS A 5 -0.43 6.48 8.76
N ALA A 6 -0.90 6.14 7.57
CA ALA A 6 -0.69 6.97 6.39
C ALA A 6 -1.37 8.33 6.48
N VAL A 7 -2.64 8.37 6.92
CA VAL A 7 -3.38 9.62 7.16
C VAL A 7 -2.72 10.43 8.26
N LEU A 8 -2.26 9.80 9.34
CA LEU A 8 -1.56 10.48 10.44
C LEU A 8 -0.21 11.09 9.97
N ARG A 9 0.57 10.39 9.15
CA ARG A 9 1.80 10.95 8.53
C ARG A 9 1.47 12.05 7.54
N ALA A 10 0.45 11.86 6.71
CA ALA A 10 -0.06 12.88 5.79
C ALA A 10 -0.53 14.12 6.56
N ALA A 11 -1.11 13.98 7.76
CA ALA A 11 -1.49 15.08 8.65
C ALA A 11 -0.33 15.65 9.49
N GLY A 12 0.89 15.11 9.31
CA GLY A 12 2.10 15.49 10.04
C GLY A 12 2.17 15.01 11.49
N VAL A 13 1.22 14.16 11.94
CA VAL A 13 1.06 13.70 13.35
C VAL A 13 2.24 12.87 13.79
N ILE A 14 2.73 12.07 12.87
CA ILE A 14 3.84 11.15 13.07
C ILE A 14 4.90 11.56 12.03
N PRO A 15 6.20 11.50 12.38
CA PRO A 15 7.28 11.74 11.43
C PRO A 15 7.12 10.92 10.15
N GLU A 16 7.60 11.47 9.05
CA GLU A 16 7.72 10.74 7.80
C GLU A 16 8.61 9.50 8.03
N HIS A 17 8.19 8.37 7.45
CA HIS A 17 8.91 7.12 7.64
C HIS A 17 9.71 6.86 6.38
N ASP A 18 11.03 6.90 6.53
CA ASP A 18 11.98 6.60 5.46
C ASP A 18 12.11 5.08 5.34
N GLU A 19 11.34 4.51 4.43
CA GLU A 19 11.27 3.07 4.18
C GLU A 19 12.59 2.56 3.56
N ASP A 20 13.32 3.40 2.82
CA ASP A 20 14.63 3.05 2.24
C ASP A 20 15.70 2.91 3.32
N ALA A 21 15.72 3.84 4.29
CA ALA A 21 16.61 3.76 5.44
C ALA A 21 16.27 2.54 6.32
N VAL A 22 14.98 2.24 6.52
CA VAL A 22 14.52 1.07 7.28
C VAL A 22 14.88 -0.22 6.55
N TYR A 23 14.69 -0.27 5.23
CA TYR A 23 15.08 -1.40 4.40
C TYR A 23 16.59 -1.64 4.46
N ALA A 24 17.40 -0.60 4.26
CA ALA A 24 18.85 -0.68 4.32
C ALA A 24 19.34 -1.16 5.71
N ALA A 25 18.77 -0.60 6.79
CA ALA A 25 19.07 -1.03 8.15
C ALA A 25 18.66 -2.47 8.42
N THR A 26 17.51 -2.91 7.88
CA THR A 26 17.02 -4.29 8.01
C THR A 26 17.91 -5.27 7.24
N VAL A 27 18.26 -4.95 6.00
CA VAL A 27 19.19 -5.75 5.18
C VAL A 27 20.55 -5.85 5.86
N HIS A 28 21.07 -4.73 6.39
CA HIS A 28 22.33 -4.72 7.12
C HIS A 28 22.26 -5.53 8.41
N ALA A 29 21.16 -5.42 9.18
CA ALA A 29 20.97 -6.19 10.40
C ALA A 29 20.83 -7.70 10.13
N LEU A 30 20.10 -8.10 9.09
CA LEU A 30 19.97 -9.50 8.68
C LEU A 30 21.30 -10.06 8.16
N SER A 31 22.05 -9.26 7.39
CA SER A 31 23.38 -9.64 6.87
C SER A 31 24.45 -9.69 7.97
N ALA A 32 24.36 -8.83 8.98
CA ALA A 32 25.29 -8.77 10.10
C ALA A 32 24.96 -9.80 11.20
N ARG A 33 23.69 -10.19 11.36
CA ARG A 33 23.27 -11.17 12.37
C ARG A 33 23.81 -12.57 12.13
N ASN A 34 24.28 -12.91 10.93
CA ASN A 34 24.90 -14.22 10.67
C ASN A 34 25.75 -14.15 9.40
N GLY A 35 27.00 -14.65 9.46
CA GLY A 35 27.86 -14.92 8.29
C GLY A 35 27.33 -16.01 7.33
N ASP A 36 26.01 -16.25 7.30
CA ASP A 36 25.34 -17.29 6.55
C ASP A 36 24.24 -16.68 5.67
N ARG A 37 24.66 -16.13 4.52
CA ARG A 37 23.82 -15.50 3.49
C ARG A 37 22.59 -16.34 3.15
N ARG A 38 22.70 -17.68 3.21
CA ARG A 38 21.64 -18.64 2.92
C ARG A 38 20.38 -18.46 3.78
N ARG A 39 20.52 -18.08 5.06
CA ARG A 39 19.35 -17.90 5.95
C ARG A 39 18.57 -16.63 5.61
N ALA A 40 19.26 -15.52 5.34
CA ALA A 40 18.63 -14.27 4.90
C ALA A 40 17.91 -14.46 3.55
N ASP A 41 18.52 -15.20 2.62
CA ASP A 41 17.89 -15.53 1.34
C ASP A 41 16.63 -16.41 1.52
N THR A 42 16.63 -17.30 2.52
CA THR A 42 15.47 -18.15 2.82
C THR A 42 14.30 -17.34 3.41
N GLU A 43 14.58 -16.37 4.28
CA GLU A 43 13.55 -15.48 4.82
C GLU A 43 12.94 -14.60 3.73
N GLY A 44 13.78 -14.01 2.86
CA GLY A 44 13.34 -13.25 1.70
C GLY A 44 12.49 -14.09 0.74
N LEU A 45 12.93 -15.32 0.44
CA LEU A 45 12.17 -16.28 -0.34
C LEU A 45 10.82 -16.59 0.31
N GLY A 46 10.77 -16.79 1.63
CA GLY A 46 9.54 -17.06 2.36
C GLY A 46 8.53 -15.91 2.25
N VAL A 47 8.98 -14.66 2.35
CA VAL A 47 8.12 -13.48 2.18
C VAL A 47 7.61 -13.37 0.75
N ALA A 48 8.51 -13.47 -0.24
CA ALA A 48 8.15 -13.39 -1.66
C ALA A 48 7.20 -14.52 -2.07
N PHE A 49 7.46 -15.75 -1.63
CA PHE A 49 6.61 -16.91 -1.91
C PHE A 49 5.21 -16.71 -1.36
N LYS A 50 5.06 -16.28 -0.10
CA LYS A 50 3.73 -16.08 0.51
C LYS A 50 2.91 -15.03 -0.21
N GLY A 51 3.56 -13.94 -0.65
CA GLY A 51 2.92 -12.91 -1.47
C GLY A 51 2.48 -13.47 -2.83
N VAL A 52 3.43 -13.94 -3.64
CA VAL A 52 3.18 -14.41 -5.02
C VAL A 52 2.21 -15.59 -5.05
N PHE A 53 2.29 -16.51 -4.08
CA PHE A 53 1.40 -17.67 -4.01
C PHE A 53 -0.06 -17.25 -3.80
N LEU A 54 -0.31 -16.30 -2.90
CA LEU A 54 -1.67 -15.81 -2.63
C LEU A 54 -2.26 -15.12 -3.87
N GLU A 55 -1.50 -14.23 -4.50
CA GLU A 55 -1.88 -13.55 -5.73
C GLU A 55 -2.10 -14.55 -6.89
N GLY A 56 -1.24 -15.57 -7.00
CA GLY A 56 -1.36 -16.61 -8.02
C GLY A 56 -2.62 -17.47 -7.87
N ILE A 57 -3.01 -17.79 -6.63
CA ILE A 57 -4.28 -18.49 -6.36
C ILE A 57 -5.46 -17.64 -6.80
N GLU A 58 -5.45 -16.34 -6.53
CA GLU A 58 -6.54 -15.45 -6.94
C GLU A 58 -6.73 -15.45 -8.46
N VAL A 59 -5.63 -15.40 -9.22
CA VAL A 59 -5.67 -15.53 -10.69
C VAL A 59 -6.27 -16.87 -11.11
N VAL A 60 -5.89 -17.98 -10.47
CA VAL A 60 -6.46 -19.30 -10.77
C VAL A 60 -7.96 -19.33 -10.49
N LEU A 61 -8.41 -18.76 -9.37
CA LEU A 61 -9.83 -18.67 -9.03
C LEU A 61 -10.59 -17.87 -10.08
N ILE A 62 -10.08 -16.71 -10.51
CA ILE A 62 -10.70 -15.88 -11.55
C ILE A 62 -10.80 -16.65 -12.88
N VAL A 63 -9.72 -17.31 -13.31
CA VAL A 63 -9.68 -18.07 -14.56
C VAL A 63 -10.67 -19.23 -14.54
N ILE A 64 -10.75 -19.96 -13.42
CA ILE A 64 -11.71 -21.05 -13.28
C ILE A 64 -13.13 -20.49 -13.25
N SER A 65 -13.42 -19.47 -12.45
CA SER A 65 -14.74 -18.88 -12.35
C SER A 65 -15.24 -18.36 -13.71
N LEU A 66 -14.44 -17.54 -14.39
CA LEU A 66 -14.83 -16.96 -15.67
C LEU A 66 -14.81 -18.01 -16.79
N GLY A 67 -13.74 -18.80 -16.88
CA GLY A 67 -13.57 -19.79 -17.93
C GLY A 67 -14.56 -20.95 -17.84
N ALA A 68 -14.91 -21.42 -16.64
CA ALA A 68 -15.92 -22.46 -16.47
C ALA A 68 -17.32 -21.91 -16.74
N SER A 69 -17.63 -20.67 -16.32
CA SER A 69 -18.94 -20.05 -16.58
C SER A 69 -19.26 -19.91 -18.07
N GLN A 70 -18.23 -19.78 -18.91
CA GLN A 70 -18.37 -19.66 -20.37
C GLN A 70 -17.98 -20.93 -21.13
N HIS A 71 -17.74 -22.06 -20.42
CA HIS A 71 -17.23 -23.32 -20.99
C HIS A 71 -15.97 -23.18 -21.87
N GLN A 72 -15.14 -22.14 -21.63
CA GLN A 72 -13.99 -21.74 -22.43
C GLN A 72 -12.69 -21.69 -21.61
N LEU A 73 -12.45 -22.73 -20.80
CA LEU A 73 -11.27 -22.82 -19.92
C LEU A 73 -9.93 -22.71 -20.66
N GLY A 74 -9.84 -23.26 -21.88
CA GLY A 74 -8.63 -23.17 -22.70
C GLY A 74 -8.28 -21.73 -23.08
N ALA A 75 -9.28 -20.97 -23.55
CA ALA A 75 -9.11 -19.57 -23.91
C ALA A 75 -8.83 -18.69 -22.68
N ALA A 76 -9.54 -18.91 -21.57
CA ALA A 76 -9.32 -18.19 -20.31
C ALA A 76 -7.91 -18.41 -19.77
N SER A 77 -7.41 -19.65 -19.80
CA SER A 77 -6.04 -19.99 -19.40
C SER A 77 -5.00 -19.33 -20.31
N ALA A 78 -5.22 -19.33 -21.62
CA ALA A 78 -4.34 -18.67 -22.59
C ALA A 78 -4.29 -17.15 -22.37
N ALA A 79 -5.45 -16.52 -22.13
CA ALA A 79 -5.55 -15.11 -21.83
C ALA A 79 -4.84 -14.74 -20.52
N ALA A 80 -4.96 -15.57 -19.48
CA ALA A 80 -4.24 -15.37 -18.23
C ALA A 80 -2.72 -15.46 -18.40
N GLY A 81 -2.24 -16.44 -19.18
CA GLY A 81 -0.82 -16.55 -19.53
C GLY A 81 -0.31 -15.32 -20.30
N ALA A 82 -1.07 -14.85 -21.29
CA ALA A 82 -0.73 -13.63 -22.02
C ALA A 82 -0.72 -12.39 -21.11
N ALA A 83 -1.72 -12.24 -20.24
CA ALA A 83 -1.79 -11.16 -19.26
C ALA A 83 -0.59 -11.19 -18.31
N ALA A 84 -0.20 -12.37 -17.81
CA ALA A 84 0.97 -12.52 -16.95
C ALA A 84 2.26 -12.05 -17.64
N LEU A 85 2.47 -12.41 -18.92
CA LEU A 85 3.63 -11.95 -19.69
C LEU A 85 3.62 -10.43 -19.91
N VAL A 86 2.47 -9.86 -20.24
CA VAL A 86 2.31 -8.41 -20.42
C VAL A 86 2.60 -7.67 -19.11
N VAL A 87 2.00 -8.11 -18.00
CA VAL A 87 2.21 -7.50 -16.67
C VAL A 87 3.66 -7.64 -16.23
N ALA A 88 4.31 -8.78 -16.47
CA ALA A 88 5.72 -8.96 -16.17
C ALA A 88 6.60 -8.00 -16.99
N GLY A 89 6.31 -7.84 -18.29
CA GLY A 89 7.02 -6.91 -19.17
C GLY A 89 6.85 -5.45 -18.75
N VAL A 90 5.61 -5.02 -18.48
CA VAL A 90 5.32 -3.67 -17.98
C VAL A 90 5.97 -3.45 -16.62
N GLY A 91 5.87 -4.43 -15.72
CA GLY A 91 6.51 -4.40 -14.41
C GLY A 91 8.02 -4.21 -14.52
N ALA A 92 8.70 -4.95 -15.40
CA ALA A 92 10.13 -4.80 -15.64
C ALA A 92 10.50 -3.40 -16.18
N LEU A 93 9.66 -2.82 -17.05
CA LEU A 93 9.88 -1.49 -17.61
C LEU A 93 9.70 -0.38 -16.57
N VAL A 94 8.67 -0.48 -15.72
CA VAL A 94 8.25 0.60 -14.81
C VAL A 94 8.78 0.38 -13.38
N ALA A 95 9.40 -0.77 -13.06
CA ALA A 95 9.89 -1.10 -11.71
C ALA A 95 10.75 0.03 -11.09
N ARG A 96 11.64 0.62 -11.89
CA ARG A 96 12.54 1.69 -11.43
C ARG A 96 11.83 3.03 -11.20
N GLN A 97 10.71 3.27 -11.87
CA GLN A 97 9.90 4.48 -11.67
C GLN A 97 9.00 4.31 -10.45
N LEU A 98 8.40 3.12 -10.27
CA LEU A 98 7.55 2.81 -9.12
C LEU A 98 8.31 2.85 -7.79
N SER A 99 9.60 2.46 -7.78
CA SER A 99 10.43 2.53 -6.56
C SER A 99 10.64 3.95 -6.05
N GLY A 100 10.41 4.98 -6.87
CA GLY A 100 10.51 6.38 -6.47
C GLY A 100 9.20 6.99 -5.96
N VAL A 101 8.08 6.26 -6.02
CA VAL A 101 6.79 6.80 -5.59
C VAL A 101 6.71 6.77 -4.06
N PRO A 102 6.39 7.91 -3.39
CA PRO A 102 6.29 7.93 -1.94
C PRO A 102 5.27 6.91 -1.44
N GLU A 103 5.72 5.97 -0.61
CA GLU A 103 4.86 4.88 -0.13
C GLU A 103 3.61 5.43 0.58
N ASN A 104 3.74 6.54 1.33
CA ASN A 104 2.60 7.19 1.99
C ASN A 104 1.50 7.64 1.00
N LEU A 105 1.89 8.10 -0.19
CA LEU A 105 0.95 8.46 -1.25
C LEU A 105 0.22 7.21 -1.75
N MET A 106 0.95 6.11 -1.96
CA MET A 106 0.35 4.84 -2.38
C MET A 106 -0.71 4.34 -1.38
N LYS A 107 -0.43 4.38 -0.07
CA LYS A 107 -1.42 3.98 0.96
C LYS A 107 -2.69 4.82 0.87
N LEU A 108 -2.53 6.13 0.63
CA LEU A 108 -3.64 7.06 0.56
C LEU A 108 -4.48 6.83 -0.70
N VAL A 109 -3.83 6.77 -1.87
CA VAL A 109 -4.49 6.53 -3.15
C VAL A 109 -5.21 5.20 -3.14
N VAL A 110 -4.55 4.13 -2.72
CA VAL A 110 -5.14 2.79 -2.61
C VAL A 110 -6.33 2.79 -1.63
N GLY A 111 -6.20 3.48 -0.49
CA GLY A 111 -7.29 3.62 0.47
C GLY A 111 -8.52 4.34 -0.11
N VAL A 112 -8.30 5.42 -0.87
CA VAL A 112 -9.38 6.15 -1.56
C VAL A 112 -10.01 5.27 -2.64
N MET A 113 -9.21 4.58 -3.46
CA MET A 113 -9.70 3.66 -4.50
C MET A 113 -10.57 2.56 -3.90
N LEU A 114 -10.05 1.82 -2.92
CA LEU A 114 -10.77 0.71 -2.26
C LEU A 114 -12.10 1.18 -1.64
N THR A 115 -12.09 2.36 -1.01
CA THR A 115 -13.31 2.93 -0.42
C THR A 115 -14.32 3.32 -1.51
N SER A 116 -13.85 3.91 -2.61
CA SER A 116 -14.69 4.32 -3.73
C SER A 116 -15.34 3.12 -4.43
N PHE A 117 -14.52 2.14 -4.83
CA PHE A 117 -14.99 0.92 -5.47
C PHE A 117 -15.89 0.11 -4.54
N GLY A 118 -15.50 -0.07 -3.27
CA GLY A 118 -16.32 -0.78 -2.29
C GLY A 118 -17.68 -0.12 -2.10
N THR A 119 -17.73 1.21 -1.99
CA THR A 119 -18.99 1.95 -1.86
C THR A 119 -19.86 1.78 -3.10
N PHE A 120 -19.29 1.93 -4.29
CA PHE A 120 -20.01 1.78 -5.55
C PHE A 120 -20.65 0.40 -5.69
N TRP A 121 -19.87 -0.67 -5.52
CA TRP A 121 -20.35 -2.05 -5.67
C TRP A 121 -21.30 -2.49 -4.56
N ILE A 122 -21.10 -2.04 -3.32
CA ILE A 122 -22.07 -2.28 -2.24
C ILE A 122 -23.39 -1.58 -2.55
N GLY A 123 -23.35 -0.36 -3.09
CA GLY A 123 -24.55 0.36 -3.53
C GLY A 123 -25.32 -0.40 -4.61
N GLU A 124 -24.66 -0.79 -5.70
CA GLU A 124 -25.26 -1.56 -6.79
C GLU A 124 -25.77 -2.92 -6.29
N GLY A 125 -24.98 -3.63 -5.48
CA GLY A 125 -25.37 -4.92 -4.89
C GLY A 125 -26.56 -4.83 -3.94
N ALA A 126 -26.78 -3.67 -3.31
CA ALA A 126 -27.96 -3.39 -2.49
C ALA A 126 -29.17 -2.88 -3.29
N GLY A 127 -29.06 -2.77 -4.62
CA GLY A 127 -30.10 -2.27 -5.52
C GLY A 127 -30.18 -0.75 -5.61
N ALA A 128 -29.18 -0.02 -5.13
CA ALA A 128 -29.10 1.43 -5.29
C ALA A 128 -28.60 1.77 -6.70
N HIS A 129 -29.39 2.56 -7.43
CA HIS A 129 -29.00 3.11 -8.72
C HIS A 129 -28.10 4.34 -8.55
N TRP A 130 -26.90 4.32 -9.13
CA TRP A 130 -26.03 5.49 -9.10
C TRP A 130 -26.43 6.54 -10.14
N PRO A 131 -26.47 7.84 -9.77
CA PRO A 131 -26.70 8.90 -10.74
C PRO A 131 -25.53 8.94 -11.73
N GLY A 132 -25.85 8.78 -13.02
CA GLY A 132 -24.83 8.72 -14.09
C GLY A 132 -24.12 7.37 -14.22
N SER A 133 -24.68 6.30 -13.66
CA SER A 133 -24.14 4.92 -13.68
C SER A 133 -22.64 4.88 -13.32
N ASP A 134 -21.79 4.56 -14.28
CA ASP A 134 -20.35 4.40 -14.09
C ASP A 134 -19.63 5.72 -13.86
N ALA A 135 -20.22 6.86 -14.27
CA ALA A 135 -19.67 8.18 -14.03
C ALA A 135 -19.67 8.55 -12.52
N SER A 136 -20.43 7.83 -11.70
CA SER A 136 -20.38 8.00 -10.25
C SER A 136 -19.06 7.55 -9.62
N LEU A 137 -18.33 6.62 -10.24
CA LEU A 137 -17.02 6.14 -9.75
C LEU A 137 -15.97 7.26 -9.67
N PRO A 138 -15.66 8.02 -10.75
CA PRO A 138 -14.72 9.13 -10.66
C PRO A 138 -15.23 10.24 -9.72
N VAL A 139 -16.54 10.41 -9.57
CA VAL A 139 -17.12 11.37 -8.61
C VAL A 139 -16.86 10.92 -7.16
N LEU A 140 -17.08 9.63 -6.84
CA LEU A 140 -16.78 9.06 -5.52
C LEU A 140 -15.29 9.14 -5.19
N ILE A 141 -14.43 8.84 -6.16
CA ILE A 141 -12.98 9.00 -6.05
C ILE A 141 -12.63 10.45 -5.72
N GLY A 142 -13.15 11.40 -6.50
CA GLY A 142 -12.91 12.82 -6.28
C GLY A 142 -13.40 13.30 -4.92
N LEU A 143 -14.59 12.85 -4.51
CA LEU A 143 -15.19 13.17 -3.22
C LEU A 143 -14.34 12.64 -2.06
N PHE A 144 -14.00 11.36 -2.06
CA PHE A 144 -13.20 10.76 -0.99
C PHE A 144 -11.78 11.32 -0.95
N ALA A 145 -11.17 11.62 -2.10
CA ALA A 145 -9.89 12.32 -2.17
C ALA A 145 -9.99 13.73 -1.58
N ALA A 146 -11.03 14.50 -1.93
CA ALA A 146 -11.24 15.85 -1.45
C ALA A 146 -11.49 15.88 0.07
N VAL A 147 -12.36 15.01 0.58
CA VAL A 147 -12.63 14.88 2.03
C VAL A 147 -11.36 14.48 2.77
N THR A 148 -10.64 13.48 2.29
CA THR A 148 -9.38 13.04 2.91
C THR A 148 -8.33 14.15 2.90
N GLY A 149 -8.18 14.85 1.78
CA GLY A 149 -7.26 15.99 1.66
C GLY A 149 -7.64 17.14 2.59
N LEU A 150 -8.92 17.49 2.67
CA LEU A 150 -9.43 18.51 3.57
C LEU A 150 -9.15 18.16 5.03
N LEU A 151 -9.47 16.93 5.46
CA LEU A 151 -9.20 16.46 6.81
C LEU A 151 -7.70 16.49 7.15
N VAL A 152 -6.85 16.10 6.20
CA VAL A 152 -5.39 16.18 6.35
C VAL A 152 -4.92 17.63 6.51
N VAL A 153 -5.42 18.56 5.68
CA VAL A 153 -5.05 19.98 5.74
C VAL A 153 -5.52 20.62 7.05
N LEU A 154 -6.77 20.39 7.46
CA LEU A 154 -7.31 20.88 8.73
C LEU A 154 -6.50 20.34 9.91
N SER A 155 -6.17 19.04 9.90
CA SER A 155 -5.35 18.42 10.95
C SER A 155 -3.92 18.98 11.02
N ARG A 156 -3.35 19.43 9.88
CA ARG A 156 -2.06 20.14 9.87
C ARG A 156 -2.17 21.54 10.49
N ARG A 157 -3.27 22.25 10.25
CA ARG A 157 -3.51 23.62 10.74
C ARG A 157 -3.73 23.70 12.25
N HIS A 158 -4.28 22.66 12.86
CA HIS A 158 -4.56 22.62 14.30
C HIS A 158 -3.41 22.06 15.17
N ARG A 159 -2.21 21.92 14.63
CA ARG A 159 -1.03 21.53 15.42
C ARG A 159 -0.53 22.70 16.25
N LEU A 160 -0.71 22.61 17.56
CA LEU A 160 0.10 23.36 18.51
C LEU A 160 1.54 22.81 18.47
N PRO A 161 2.58 23.66 18.56
CA PRO A 161 3.96 23.20 18.64
C PRO A 161 4.09 22.19 19.78
N VAL A 162 4.58 20.99 19.49
CA VAL A 162 4.96 20.06 20.54
C VAL A 162 6.16 20.69 21.24
N GLU A 163 5.96 21.23 22.45
CA GLU A 163 7.06 21.62 23.32
C GLU A 163 7.98 20.41 23.44
N THR A 164 9.19 20.56 22.92
CA THR A 164 10.24 19.57 23.11
C THR A 164 10.50 19.52 24.61
N PRO A 165 10.37 18.37 25.30
CA PRO A 165 10.63 18.32 26.72
C PRO A 165 12.06 18.81 26.94
N ALA A 166 12.19 19.86 27.75
CA ALA A 166 13.47 20.44 28.12
C ALA A 166 14.41 19.29 28.50
N THR A 167 15.53 19.20 27.81
CA THR A 167 16.64 18.33 28.18
C THR A 167 16.91 18.54 29.67
N VAL A 168 16.57 17.54 30.48
CA VAL A 168 16.89 17.54 31.91
C VAL A 168 18.40 17.74 32.00
N GLY A 169 18.79 18.92 32.47
CA GLY A 169 20.16 19.33 32.56
C GLY A 169 20.96 18.29 33.34
N SER A 170 22.04 17.82 32.72
CA SER A 170 23.15 17.19 33.42
C SER A 170 23.65 18.16 34.48
N GLY A 171 23.13 18.00 35.70
CA GLY A 171 23.60 18.69 36.89
C GLY A 171 24.87 18.03 37.39
N SER A 172 26.00 18.32 36.73
CA SER A 172 27.33 18.15 37.32
C SER A 172 27.49 19.17 38.46
N GLY A 173 27.17 18.78 39.68
CA GLY A 173 27.42 19.55 40.89
C GLY A 173 28.45 18.82 41.75
N GLY A 174 29.73 19.14 41.55
CA GLY A 174 30.80 18.63 42.38
C GLY A 174 30.90 19.33 43.75
N ARG A 175 31.54 18.57 44.66
CA ARG A 175 32.43 19.00 45.76
C ARG A 175 31.81 19.41 47.11
N PRO A 176 32.60 19.38 48.20
CA PRO A 176 34.03 19.03 48.34
C PRO A 176 34.33 17.60 48.82
#